data_AF-A0A1V5MQZ8-F1
#
_entry.id   AF-A0A1V5MQZ8-F1
#
_cell.length_a   1.000
_cell.length_b   1.000
_cell.length_c   1.000
_cell.angle_alpha   90.00
_cell.angle_beta   90.00
_cell.angle_gamma   90.00
#
_symmetry.space_group_name_H-M   'P 1'
#
loop_
_entity.id
_entity.type
_entity.pdbx_description
1 polymer ?
#
loop_
_entity_poly.entity_id
_entity_poly.type
_entity_poly.pdbx_seq_one_letter_code
_entity_poly.pdbx_strand_id
1 'polypeptide(L)'
;MFQTGIHGQRDVACADCHMPYRREGGIKFTDHKIQSPLNNISGSCQVCHRESEATLLKNVYDIQDKTEQIRRIAEKNLYIVHVGCKLAYDKGANDDEMKTIHQLIRSSQWHWDWVAAANSMGFHSPVESLRVLALSIQKAQEARLLLLEVLLTHNVKLPFAIPEIATKEEAMKLINLEIDRITGEKAAFLKDVAPTWKKK
;
A
#
# COMPACT_ATOMS: atom_id res chain seq x y z
N MET A 1 8.38 4.80 8.36
CA MET A 1 7.03 5.21 8.81
C MET A 1 6.91 5.32 10.34
N PHE A 2 7.14 4.28 11.14
CA PHE A 2 6.91 4.34 12.60
C PHE A 2 7.56 5.55 13.32
N GLN A 3 8.82 5.89 12.99
CA GLN A 3 9.54 7.01 13.60
C GLN A 3 8.88 8.39 13.39
N THR A 4 8.02 8.55 12.38
CA THR A 4 7.32 9.82 12.12
C THR A 4 6.00 9.93 12.89
N GLY A 5 5.56 8.88 13.60
CA GLY A 5 4.32 8.88 14.37
C GLY A 5 4.52 9.21 15.85
N ILE A 6 3.42 9.54 16.54
CA ILE A 6 3.46 10.03 17.92
C ILE A 6 4.05 9.01 18.90
N HIS A 7 3.77 7.71 18.73
CA HIS A 7 4.36 6.68 19.59
C HIS A 7 5.88 6.60 19.42
N GLY A 8 6.37 6.64 18.17
CA GLY A 8 7.82 6.67 17.90
C GLY A 8 8.50 7.95 18.40
N GLN A 9 7.84 9.10 18.30
CA GLN A 9 8.32 10.37 18.87
C GLN A 9 8.38 10.40 20.39
N ARG A 10 7.70 9.46 21.07
CA ARG A 10 7.69 9.31 22.52
C ARG A 10 8.47 8.07 22.99
N ASP A 11 9.34 7.55 22.12
CA ASP A 11 10.21 6.40 22.38
C ASP A 11 9.46 5.11 22.79
N VAL A 12 8.17 4.98 22.44
CA VAL A 12 7.42 3.73 22.63
C VAL A 12 7.93 2.73 21.60
N ALA A 13 8.63 1.70 22.03
CA ALA A 13 9.29 0.75 21.15
C ALA A 13 8.30 -0.21 20.47
N CYS A 14 8.72 -0.85 19.38
CA CYS A 14 7.94 -1.90 18.72
C CYS A 14 7.51 -3.00 19.70
N ALA A 15 8.41 -3.35 20.64
CA ALA A 15 8.21 -4.40 21.62
C ALA A 15 7.12 -4.04 22.64
N ASP A 16 6.92 -2.77 22.98
CA ASP A 16 5.92 -2.36 23.96
C ASP A 16 4.50 -2.74 23.51
N CYS A 17 4.25 -2.71 22.19
CA CYS A 17 2.96 -3.10 21.61
C CYS A 17 2.92 -4.56 21.16
N HIS A 18 3.96 -5.03 20.45
CA HIS A 18 3.94 -6.32 19.76
C HIS A 18 4.53 -7.48 20.56
N MET A 19 5.24 -7.19 21.65
CA MET A 19 5.85 -8.16 22.54
C MET A 19 5.59 -7.77 24.00
N PRO A 20 4.31 -7.55 24.38
CA PRO A 20 3.98 -7.05 25.71
C PRO A 20 4.45 -8.03 26.78
N TYR A 21 4.73 -7.51 27.96
CA TYR A 21 5.08 -8.36 29.09
C TYR A 21 3.88 -9.20 29.53
N ARG A 22 4.12 -10.49 29.76
CA ARG A 22 3.17 -11.41 30.40
C ARG A 22 3.69 -11.83 31.77
N ARG A 23 2.74 -12.22 32.62
CA ARG A 23 3.02 -12.81 33.94
C ARG A 23 2.42 -14.19 34.01
N GLU A 24 3.20 -15.14 34.50
CA GLU A 24 2.75 -16.48 34.85
C GLU A 24 3.31 -16.78 36.25
N GLY A 25 2.42 -16.95 37.22
CA GLY A 25 2.79 -16.90 38.62
C GLY A 25 3.47 -15.56 38.99
N GLY A 26 4.66 -15.65 39.61
CA GLY A 26 5.45 -14.49 40.03
C GLY A 26 6.44 -13.95 38.99
N ILE A 27 6.59 -14.60 37.84
CA ILE A 27 7.65 -14.27 36.87
C ILE A 27 7.09 -13.44 35.73
N LYS A 28 7.82 -12.38 35.36
CA LYS A 28 7.54 -11.51 34.23
C LYS A 28 8.43 -11.93 33.05
N PHE A 29 7.83 -12.15 31.88
CA PHE A 29 8.55 -12.48 30.65
C PHE A 29 7.98 -11.73 29.45
N THR A 30 8.77 -11.62 28.39
CA THR A 30 8.39 -10.98 27.12
C THR A 30 7.60 -11.97 26.26
N ASP A 31 6.43 -11.57 25.78
CA ASP A 31 5.66 -12.38 24.84
C ASP A 31 6.33 -12.38 23.46
N HIS A 32 6.83 -13.55 23.04
CA HIS A 32 7.46 -13.72 21.73
C HIS A 32 6.47 -14.08 20.62
N LYS A 33 5.18 -14.22 20.93
CA LYS A 33 4.14 -14.37 19.91
C LYS A 33 3.84 -13.00 19.28
N ILE A 34 4.74 -12.55 18.41
CA ILE A 34 4.58 -11.30 17.66
C ILE A 34 3.32 -11.40 16.79
N GLN A 35 2.34 -10.54 17.09
CA GLN A 35 1.04 -10.52 16.44
C GLN A 35 0.47 -9.10 16.43
N SER A 36 -0.76 -8.95 15.94
CA SER A 36 -1.50 -7.70 16.11
C SER A 36 -1.67 -7.37 17.60
N PRO A 37 -1.29 -6.17 18.07
CA PRO A 37 -1.54 -5.74 19.46
C PRO A 37 -3.05 -5.69 19.80
N LEU A 38 -3.92 -5.61 18.79
CA LEU A 38 -5.37 -5.68 18.95
C LEU A 38 -5.86 -7.02 19.50
N ASN A 39 -5.05 -8.09 19.42
CA ASN A 39 -5.37 -9.37 20.03
C ASN A 39 -5.12 -9.38 21.56
N ASN A 40 -4.52 -8.33 22.11
CA ASN A 40 -4.21 -8.19 23.54
C ASN A 40 -4.17 -6.70 23.94
N ILE A 41 -5.30 -5.99 23.78
CA ILE A 41 -5.37 -4.54 24.01
C ILE A 41 -5.05 -4.18 25.46
N SER A 42 -5.53 -4.96 26.43
CA SER A 42 -5.19 -4.78 27.84
C SER A 42 -3.68 -4.88 28.13
N GLY A 43 -3.00 -5.86 27.53
CA GLY A 43 -1.55 -6.05 27.71
C GLY A 43 -0.66 -5.12 26.90
N SER A 44 -1.16 -4.58 25.78
CA SER A 44 -0.40 -3.74 24.86
C SER A 44 -0.72 -2.24 24.98
N CYS A 45 -2.01 -1.87 24.97
CA CYS A 45 -2.44 -0.47 24.88
C CYS A 45 -2.79 0.12 26.26
N GLN A 46 -3.52 -0.62 27.09
CA GLN A 46 -4.01 -0.11 28.39
C GLN A 46 -2.92 -0.03 29.48
N VAL A 47 -1.70 -0.44 29.16
CA VAL A 47 -0.50 -0.14 29.96
C VAL A 47 -0.27 1.38 30.04
N CYS A 48 -0.63 2.13 29.00
CA CYS A 48 -0.49 3.58 28.92
C CYS A 48 -1.84 4.32 28.80
N HIS A 49 -2.83 3.71 28.16
CA HIS A 49 -4.14 4.29 27.87
C HIS A 49 -5.18 3.94 28.95
N ARG A 50 -6.12 4.84 29.22
CA ARG A 50 -7.19 4.65 30.22
C ARG A 50 -8.56 4.42 29.59
N GLU A 51 -8.64 4.52 28.27
CA GLU A 51 -9.81 4.24 27.47
C GLU A 51 -10.15 2.75 27.47
N SER A 52 -11.42 2.44 27.18
CA SER A 52 -11.88 1.05 27.04
C SER A 52 -11.22 0.36 25.83
N GLU A 53 -11.10 -0.98 25.88
CA GLU A 53 -10.58 -1.74 24.74
C GLU A 53 -11.39 -1.48 23.46
N ALA A 54 -12.72 -1.36 23.57
CA ALA A 54 -13.61 -1.06 22.45
C ALA A 54 -13.32 0.31 21.83
N THR A 55 -13.06 1.33 22.66
CA THR A 55 -12.69 2.68 22.19
C THR A 55 -11.35 2.65 21.46
N LEU A 56 -10.34 1.97 22.02
CA LEU A 56 -9.02 1.86 21.41
C LEU A 56 -9.06 1.09 20.08
N LEU A 57 -9.80 -0.03 20.04
CA LEU A 57 -10.03 -0.81 18.82
C LEU A 57 -10.69 0.04 17.74
N LYS A 58 -11.75 0.79 18.10
CA LYS A 58 -12.42 1.70 17.18
C LYS A 58 -11.46 2.77 16.64
N ASN A 59 -10.64 3.37 17.50
CA ASN A 59 -9.67 4.38 17.07
C ASN A 59 -8.67 3.83 16.05
N VAL A 60 -8.20 2.59 16.24
CA VAL A 60 -7.32 1.93 15.27
C VAL A 60 -8.04 1.74 13.94
N TYR A 61 -9.23 1.15 13.93
CA TYR A 61 -9.98 0.93 12.68
C TYR A 61 -10.35 2.24 11.98
N ASP A 62 -10.78 3.27 12.71
CA ASP A 62 -11.07 4.58 12.13
C ASP A 62 -9.84 5.17 11.38
N ILE A 63 -8.63 4.97 11.90
CA ILE A 63 -7.39 5.39 11.23
C ILE A 63 -7.13 4.56 9.98
N GLN A 64 -7.29 3.23 10.09
CA GLN A 64 -7.04 2.30 8.99
C GLN A 64 -8.02 2.53 7.83
N ASP A 65 -9.30 2.74 8.13
CA ASP A 65 -10.35 3.01 7.14
C ASP A 65 -10.12 4.34 6.42
N LYS A 66 -9.77 5.41 7.15
CA LYS A 66 -9.42 6.70 6.54
C LYS A 66 -8.19 6.59 5.64
N THR A 67 -7.18 5.86 6.08
CA THR A 67 -5.96 5.63 5.29
C THR A 67 -6.27 4.82 4.03
N GLU A 68 -7.04 3.73 4.15
CA GLU A 68 -7.53 2.92 3.03
C GLU A 68 -8.26 3.79 2.02
N GLN A 69 -9.22 4.60 2.47
CA GLN A 69 -10.02 5.45 1.59
C GLN A 69 -9.15 6.38 0.75
N ILE A 70 -8.20 7.09 1.36
CA ILE A 70 -7.30 7.99 0.63
C ILE A 70 -6.33 7.21 -0.26
N ARG A 71 -5.84 6.04 0.20
CA ARG A 71 -4.98 5.16 -0.60
C ARG A 71 -5.69 4.73 -1.88
N ARG A 72 -6.97 4.35 -1.80
CA ARG A 72 -7.81 3.98 -2.97
C ARG A 72 -8.00 5.13 -3.95
N ILE A 73 -8.09 6.37 -3.46
CA ILE A 73 -8.13 7.55 -4.33
C ILE A 73 -6.80 7.69 -5.10
N ALA A 74 -5.66 7.53 -4.44
CA ALA A 74 -4.36 7.54 -5.11
C ALA A 74 -4.24 6.42 -6.17
N GLU A 75 -4.62 5.19 -5.81
CA GLU A 75 -4.63 4.02 -6.71
C GLU A 75 -5.47 4.26 -7.96
N LYS A 76 -6.69 4.80 -7.79
CA LYS A 76 -7.57 5.10 -8.92
C LYS A 76 -6.94 6.11 -9.88
N ASN A 77 -6.28 7.15 -9.36
CA ASN A 77 -5.62 8.14 -10.20
C ASN A 77 -4.38 7.58 -10.91
N LEU A 78 -3.58 6.78 -10.21
CA LEU A 78 -2.45 6.05 -10.78
C LEU A 78 -2.89 5.07 -11.88
N TYR A 79 -3.99 4.36 -11.66
CA TYR A 79 -4.57 3.46 -12.66
C TYR A 79 -4.95 4.21 -13.94
N ILE A 80 -5.70 5.30 -13.81
CA ILE A 80 -6.16 6.11 -14.94
C ILE A 80 -4.98 6.66 -15.74
N VAL A 81 -3.95 7.19 -15.06
CA VAL A 81 -2.79 7.77 -15.77
C VAL A 81 -1.96 6.70 -16.47
N HIS A 82 -1.77 5.52 -15.88
CA HIS A 82 -1.07 4.40 -16.54
C HIS A 82 -1.79 3.92 -17.80
N VAL A 83 -3.12 3.76 -17.74
CA VAL A 83 -3.94 3.40 -18.91
C VAL A 83 -3.85 4.46 -20.00
N GLY A 84 -3.98 5.73 -19.65
CA GLY A 84 -3.90 6.80 -20.62
C GLY A 84 -2.49 6.96 -21.23
N CYS A 85 -1.41 6.70 -20.47
CA CYS A 85 -0.05 6.68 -21.01
C CYS A 85 0.11 5.58 -22.06
N LYS A 86 -0.40 4.37 -21.79
CA LYS A 86 -0.41 3.31 -22.79
C LYS A 86 -1.15 3.74 -24.06
N LEU A 87 -2.32 4.36 -23.92
CA LEU A 87 -3.09 4.87 -25.05
C LEU A 87 -2.34 5.95 -25.84
N ALA A 88 -1.63 6.85 -25.16
CA ALA A 88 -0.80 7.87 -25.81
C ALA A 88 0.30 7.22 -26.66
N TYR A 89 0.99 6.21 -26.13
CA TYR A 89 1.99 5.44 -26.88
C TYR A 89 1.37 4.68 -28.06
N ASP A 90 0.22 4.03 -27.86
CA ASP A 90 -0.52 3.35 -28.95
C ASP A 90 -0.92 4.31 -30.08
N LYS A 91 -0.95 5.62 -29.80
CA LYS A 91 -1.30 6.70 -30.75
C LYS A 91 -0.09 7.46 -31.31
N GLY A 92 1.12 7.06 -30.92
CA GLY A 92 2.36 7.60 -31.48
C GLY A 92 3.04 8.66 -30.64
N ALA A 93 2.63 8.86 -29.38
CA ALA A 93 3.39 9.69 -28.45
C ALA A 93 4.81 9.13 -28.26
N ASN A 94 5.79 10.02 -28.19
CA ASN A 94 7.19 9.67 -27.98
C ASN A 94 7.65 9.96 -26.54
N ASP A 95 8.87 9.52 -26.22
CA ASP A 95 9.40 9.63 -24.87
C ASP A 95 9.63 11.07 -24.39
N ASP A 96 9.89 12.02 -25.30
CA ASP A 96 10.06 13.42 -24.93
C ASP A 96 8.72 14.05 -24.49
N GLU A 97 7.62 13.72 -25.18
CA GLU A 97 6.26 14.12 -24.79
C GLU A 97 5.85 13.50 -23.44
N MET A 98 6.29 12.28 -23.18
CA MET A 98 5.91 11.52 -21.98
C MET A 98 6.84 11.71 -20.77
N LYS A 99 8.02 12.33 -20.97
CA LYS A 99 9.08 12.43 -19.96
C LYS A 99 8.62 12.99 -18.62
N THR A 100 7.95 14.14 -18.63
CA THR A 100 7.47 14.80 -17.41
C THR A 100 6.34 13.99 -16.75
N ILE A 101 5.45 13.41 -17.55
CA ILE A 101 4.35 12.56 -17.08
C ILE A 101 4.93 11.35 -16.33
N HIS A 102 5.94 10.68 -16.89
CA HIS A 102 6.60 9.55 -16.25
C HIS A 102 7.32 9.91 -14.95
N GLN A 103 7.96 11.09 -14.86
CA GLN A 103 8.56 11.56 -13.62
C GLN A 103 7.50 11.79 -12.53
N LEU A 104 6.36 12.36 -12.89
CA LEU A 104 5.23 12.57 -11.97
C LEU A 104 4.61 11.26 -11.53
N ILE A 105 4.40 10.30 -12.43
CA ILE A 105 3.92 8.95 -12.11
C ILE A 105 4.89 8.24 -11.16
N ARG A 106 6.19 8.26 -11.47
CA ARG A 106 7.22 7.66 -10.61
C ARG A 106 7.16 8.24 -9.20
N SER A 107 7.08 9.56 -9.08
CA SER A 107 6.96 10.23 -7.78
C SER A 107 5.66 9.87 -7.09
N SER A 108 4.52 9.95 -7.79
CA SER A 108 3.20 9.62 -7.24
C SER A 108 3.13 8.20 -6.70
N GLN A 109 3.59 7.22 -7.50
CA GLN A 109 3.56 5.81 -7.13
C GLN A 109 4.54 5.52 -5.99
N TRP A 110 5.71 6.17 -5.95
CA TRP A 110 6.62 6.05 -4.81
C TRP A 110 5.98 6.51 -3.49
N HIS A 111 5.32 7.67 -3.49
CA HIS A 111 4.61 8.17 -2.30
C HIS A 111 3.47 7.23 -1.89
N TRP A 112 2.66 6.77 -2.85
CA TRP A 112 1.60 5.80 -2.58
C TRP A 112 2.15 4.50 -1.97
N ASP A 113 3.19 3.92 -2.58
CA ASP A 113 3.74 2.62 -2.19
C ASP A 113 4.41 2.69 -0.81
N TRP A 114 5.07 3.81 -0.48
CA TRP A 114 5.62 4.02 0.87
C TRP A 114 4.56 3.88 1.97
N VAL A 115 3.31 4.24 1.67
CA VAL A 115 2.17 4.05 2.59
C VAL A 115 1.54 2.67 2.43
N ALA A 116 1.30 2.22 1.19
CA ALA A 116 0.63 0.96 0.88
C ALA A 116 1.41 -0.27 1.34
N ALA A 117 2.75 -0.21 1.32
CA ALA A 117 3.63 -1.28 1.77
C ALA A 117 3.57 -1.53 3.29
N ALA A 118 3.04 -0.57 4.07
CA ALA A 118 2.87 -0.72 5.50
C ALA A 118 1.52 -1.39 5.84
N ASN A 119 1.55 -2.68 6.18
CA ASN A 119 0.36 -3.44 6.60
C ASN A 119 -0.36 -2.88 7.84
N SER A 120 0.25 -1.97 8.60
CA SER A 120 -0.40 -1.30 9.73
C SER A 120 -1.42 -0.23 9.30
N MET A 121 -1.56 0.04 8.00
CA MET A 121 -2.63 0.86 7.45
C MET A 121 -2.66 2.27 8.06
N GLY A 122 -1.47 2.87 8.17
CA GLY A 122 -1.29 4.21 8.70
C GLY A 122 -1.27 4.31 10.23
N PHE A 123 -1.62 3.25 10.98
CA PHE A 123 -1.68 3.32 12.45
C PHE A 123 -0.39 3.82 13.11
N HIS A 124 0.77 3.40 12.60
CA HIS A 124 2.05 3.82 13.17
C HIS A 124 2.40 5.29 12.91
N SER A 125 1.82 5.94 11.90
CA SER A 125 2.04 7.35 11.61
C SER A 125 0.89 7.91 10.74
N PRO A 126 -0.30 8.15 11.33
CA PRO A 126 -1.50 8.42 10.55
C PRO A 126 -1.44 9.74 9.79
N VAL A 127 -0.99 10.81 10.44
CA VAL A 127 -0.88 12.14 9.84
C VAL A 127 0.12 12.14 8.69
N GLU A 128 1.28 11.51 8.87
CA GLU A 128 2.30 11.43 7.81
C GLU A 128 1.83 10.56 6.65
N SER A 129 1.13 9.45 6.93
CA SER A 129 0.55 8.59 5.89
C SER A 129 -0.44 9.37 5.03
N LEU A 130 -1.34 10.14 5.65
CA LEU A 130 -2.30 10.98 4.92
C LEU A 130 -1.60 12.10 4.12
N ARG A 131 -0.57 12.73 4.68
CA ARG A 131 0.23 13.77 3.99
C ARG A 131 0.93 13.19 2.75
N VAL A 132 1.56 12.03 2.88
CA VAL A 132 2.26 11.34 1.79
C VAL A 132 1.27 10.89 0.71
N LEU A 133 0.11 10.35 1.09
CA LEU A 133 -0.94 10.01 0.13
C LEU A 133 -1.50 11.24 -0.59
N ALA A 134 -1.65 12.38 0.10
CA ALA A 134 -2.06 13.62 -0.54
C ALA A 134 -1.06 14.08 -1.61
N LEU A 135 0.25 13.96 -1.35
CA LEU A 135 1.29 14.22 -2.35
C LEU A 135 1.21 13.24 -3.53
N SER A 136 0.93 11.96 -3.27
CA SER A 136 0.71 10.97 -4.33
C SER A 136 -0.45 11.37 -5.23
N ILE A 137 -1.60 11.74 -4.65
CA ILE A 137 -2.78 12.18 -5.38
C ILE A 137 -2.47 13.43 -6.20
N GLN A 138 -1.84 14.44 -5.60
CA GLN A 138 -1.47 15.67 -6.28
C GLN A 138 -0.63 15.39 -7.53
N LYS A 139 0.42 14.58 -7.39
CA LYS A 139 1.33 14.23 -8.50
C LYS A 139 0.65 13.41 -9.58
N ALA A 140 -0.25 12.49 -9.20
CA ALA A 140 -1.05 11.77 -10.18
C ALA A 140 -1.99 12.72 -10.95
N GLN A 141 -2.62 13.70 -10.29
CA GLN A 141 -3.47 14.68 -10.96
C GLN A 141 -2.67 15.57 -11.92
N GLU A 142 -1.50 16.06 -11.50
CA GLU A 142 -0.58 16.81 -12.38
C GLU A 142 -0.22 15.99 -13.62
N ALA A 143 0.10 14.70 -13.45
CA ALA A 143 0.39 13.79 -14.55
C ALA A 143 -0.81 13.60 -15.48
N ARG A 144 -2.02 13.47 -14.91
CA ARG A 144 -3.26 13.33 -15.69
C ARG A 144 -3.54 14.58 -16.52
N LEU A 145 -3.30 15.79 -16.01
CA LEU A 145 -3.51 17.03 -16.76
C LEU A 145 -2.60 17.10 -17.99
N LEU A 146 -1.29 16.87 -17.81
CA LEU A 146 -0.32 16.86 -18.92
C LEU A 146 -0.64 15.75 -19.92
N LEU A 147 -1.09 14.59 -19.44
CA LEU A 147 -1.49 13.48 -20.30
C LEU A 147 -2.69 13.84 -21.19
N LEU A 148 -3.64 14.65 -20.72
CA LEU A 148 -4.76 15.10 -21.56
C LEU A 148 -4.26 15.95 -22.75
N GLU A 149 -3.26 16.80 -22.53
CA GLU A 149 -2.66 17.61 -23.60
C GLU A 149 -1.98 16.74 -24.67
N VAL A 150 -1.21 15.72 -24.24
CA VAL A 150 -0.59 14.76 -25.15
C VAL A 150 -1.67 13.99 -25.92
N LEU A 151 -2.68 13.46 -25.23
CA LEU A 151 -3.77 12.72 -25.88
C LEU A 151 -4.50 13.57 -26.93
N LEU A 152 -4.77 14.85 -26.65
CA LEU A 152 -5.39 15.77 -27.61
C LEU A 152 -4.49 16.04 -28.83
N THR A 153 -3.19 16.23 -28.62
CA THR A 153 -2.20 16.41 -29.69
C THR A 153 -2.17 15.21 -30.64
N HIS A 154 -2.36 14.01 -30.09
CA HIS A 154 -2.45 12.76 -30.84
C HIS A 154 -3.88 12.40 -31.29
N ASN A 155 -4.78 13.39 -31.36
CA ASN A 155 -6.15 13.26 -31.86
C ASN A 155 -7.00 12.21 -31.13
N VAL A 156 -6.73 11.96 -29.85
CA VAL A 156 -7.54 11.06 -29.02
C VAL A 156 -8.80 11.78 -28.54
N LYS A 157 -9.97 11.16 -28.75
CA LYS A 157 -11.24 11.65 -28.23
C LYS A 157 -11.30 11.49 -26.71
N LEU A 158 -11.73 12.56 -26.02
CA LEU A 158 -11.96 12.57 -24.58
C LEU A 158 -13.47 12.49 -24.23
N PRO A 159 -13.85 11.89 -23.07
CA PRO A 159 -12.99 11.09 -22.20
C PRO A 159 -12.56 9.78 -22.89
N PHE A 160 -11.33 9.33 -22.65
CA PHE A 160 -10.87 8.04 -23.15
C PHE A 160 -11.43 6.88 -22.32
N ALA A 161 -11.53 5.70 -22.94
CA ALA A 161 -12.03 4.51 -22.25
C ALA A 161 -11.02 4.04 -21.18
N ILE A 162 -11.52 3.84 -19.97
CA ILE A 162 -10.76 3.24 -18.86
C ILE A 162 -11.37 1.85 -18.64
N PRO A 163 -10.63 0.76 -18.87
CA PRO A 163 -11.14 -0.59 -18.63
C PRO A 163 -11.65 -0.74 -17.19
N GLU A 164 -12.77 -1.44 -17.01
CA GLU A 164 -13.17 -1.85 -15.68
C GLU A 164 -12.36 -3.07 -15.25
N ILE A 165 -11.94 -3.08 -13.98
CA ILE A 165 -11.23 -4.18 -13.36
C ILE A 165 -11.92 -4.46 -12.03
N ALA A 166 -12.70 -5.53 -11.98
CA ALA A 166 -13.38 -5.96 -10.75
C ALA A 166 -12.59 -7.05 -10.03
N THR A 167 -11.81 -7.83 -10.76
CA THR A 167 -11.10 -9.01 -10.24
C THR A 167 -9.59 -8.93 -10.49
N LYS A 168 -8.85 -9.70 -9.68
CA LYS A 168 -7.40 -9.87 -9.85
C LYS A 168 -7.08 -10.49 -11.21
N GLU A 169 -7.89 -11.44 -11.66
CA GLU A 169 -7.74 -12.15 -12.93
C GLU A 169 -7.89 -11.21 -14.13
N GLU A 170 -8.86 -10.29 -14.08
CA GLU A 170 -9.02 -9.23 -15.09
C GLU A 170 -7.82 -8.28 -15.10
N ALA A 171 -7.32 -7.89 -13.92
CA ALA A 171 -6.14 -7.03 -13.80
C ALA A 171 -4.89 -7.67 -14.44
N MET A 172 -4.69 -8.97 -14.17
CA MET A 172 -3.58 -9.76 -14.72
C MET A 172 -3.68 -9.89 -16.24
N LYS A 173 -4.89 -10.14 -16.77
CA LYS A 173 -5.13 -10.19 -18.21
C LYS A 173 -4.83 -8.85 -18.88
N LEU A 174 -5.24 -7.73 -18.27
CA LEU A 174 -5.00 -6.38 -18.81
C LEU A 174 -3.51 -6.10 -19.05
N ILE A 175 -2.64 -6.61 -18.18
CA ILE A 175 -1.18 -6.45 -18.30
C ILE A 175 -0.49 -7.63 -19.01
N ASN A 176 -1.27 -8.53 -19.65
CA ASN A 176 -0.79 -9.72 -20.34
C ASN A 176 0.07 -10.65 -19.46
N LEU A 177 -0.29 -10.82 -18.19
CA LEU A 177 0.44 -11.71 -17.28
C LEU A 177 0.05 -13.18 -17.51
N GLU A 178 1.03 -14.02 -17.87
CA GLU A 178 0.86 -15.46 -18.11
C GLU A 178 0.71 -16.27 -16.81
N ILE A 179 -0.43 -16.11 -16.13
CA ILE A 179 -0.63 -16.65 -14.78
C ILE A 179 -0.57 -18.19 -14.71
N ASP A 180 -1.07 -18.89 -15.73
CA ASP A 180 -1.04 -20.36 -15.77
C ASP A 180 0.39 -20.89 -15.86
N ARG A 181 1.24 -20.26 -16.68
CA ARG A 181 2.67 -20.61 -16.76
C ARG A 181 3.37 -20.35 -15.42
N ILE A 182 3.21 -19.14 -14.87
CA ILE A 182 3.87 -18.74 -13.61
C ILE A 182 3.47 -19.65 -12.45
N THR A 183 2.18 -19.98 -12.33
CA THR A 183 1.68 -20.86 -11.26
C THR A 183 2.10 -22.31 -11.48
N GLY A 184 2.11 -22.79 -12.73
CA GLY A 184 2.63 -24.11 -13.09
C GLY A 184 4.12 -24.28 -12.75
N GLU A 185 4.95 -23.31 -13.13
CA GLU A 185 6.38 -23.27 -12.79
C GLU A 185 6.60 -23.22 -11.27
N LYS A 186 5.81 -22.42 -10.55
CA LYS A 186 5.90 -22.36 -9.08
C LYS A 186 5.51 -23.69 -8.42
N ALA A 187 4.49 -24.37 -8.93
CA ALA A 187 4.06 -25.66 -8.43
C ALA A 187 5.15 -26.73 -8.66
N ALA A 188 5.75 -26.76 -9.84
CA ALA A 188 6.89 -27.65 -10.14
C ALA A 188 8.08 -27.37 -9.21
N PHE A 189 8.46 -26.10 -9.02
CA PHE A 189 9.51 -25.71 -8.08
C PHE A 189 9.23 -26.20 -6.65
N LEU A 190 8.00 -26.01 -6.15
CA LEU A 190 7.62 -26.42 -4.79
C LEU A 190 7.62 -27.94 -4.61
N LYS A 191 7.30 -28.68 -5.67
CA LYS A 191 7.30 -30.15 -5.67
C LYS A 191 8.71 -30.72 -5.77
N ASP A 192 9.53 -30.19 -6.68
CA ASP A 192 10.75 -30.87 -7.10
C ASP A 192 12.01 -30.27 -6.48
N VAL A 193 12.06 -28.94 -6.30
CA VAL A 193 13.26 -28.23 -5.80
C VAL A 193 13.18 -27.95 -4.31
N ALA A 194 12.08 -27.34 -3.84
CA ALA A 194 11.96 -26.90 -2.44
C ALA A 194 12.20 -28.02 -1.40
N PRO A 195 11.79 -29.28 -1.60
CA PRO A 195 12.08 -30.36 -0.65
C PRO A 195 13.56 -30.72 -0.55
N THR A 196 14.34 -30.49 -1.62
CA THR A 196 15.79 -30.76 -1.62
C THR A 196 16.54 -29.82 -0.68
N TRP A 197 16.03 -28.61 -0.45
CA TRP A 197 16.63 -27.63 0.47
C TRP A 197 16.43 -28.00 1.94
N LYS A 198 15.42 -28.79 2.27
CA LYS A 198 15.18 -29.30 3.63
C LYS A 198 16.04 -30.53 3.99
N LYS A 199 16.63 -31.17 2.98
CA LYS A 199 17.50 -32.35 3.15
C LYS A 199 18.97 -31.98 3.36
N LYS A 200 19.32 -30.71 3.15
CA LYS A 200 20.61 -30.12 3.53
C LYS A 200 20.46 -29.41 4.86
#